data_AF-A0A916I492-F1
#
_entry.id   AF-A0A916I492-F1
#
_cell.length_a   1.000
_cell.length_b   1.000
_cell.length_c   1.000
_cell.angle_alpha   90.00
_cell.angle_beta   90.00
_cell.angle_gamma   90.00
#
_symmetry.space_group_name_H-M   'P 1'
#
loop_
_entity.id
_entity.type
_entity.pdbx_description
1 polymer ?
#
loop_
_entity_poly.entity_id
_entity_poly.type
_entity_poly.pdbx_seq_one_letter_code
_entity_poly.pdbx_strand_id
1 'polypeptide(L)'
;MEDAPLHRAQDTHNGKLILAPNLHETLANTDRAELSFIKAVDAYIEKQGLNLPPESVPQLRDGLDQPQILELDLADAGISVVIWATGFAYDYSLVKLPVTDGDGFPVSKRGVTDYPGLYFLGMPYLYKQRSGLVGGVGEDADYLAQHITAHP
;
A
#
# COMPACT_ATOMS: atom_id res chain seq x y z
N MET A 1 -3.75 -7.21 -3.38
CA MET A 1 -2.79 -7.05 -4.48
C MET A 1 -1.58 -6.39 -3.86
N GLU A 2 -0.59 -7.20 -3.53
CA GLU A 2 0.65 -6.73 -2.92
C GLU A 2 1.38 -5.93 -3.99
N ASP A 3 1.44 -4.61 -3.83
CA ASP A 3 2.21 -3.74 -4.71
C ASP A 3 3.68 -4.07 -4.44
N ALA A 4 4.26 -4.94 -5.25
CA ALA A 4 5.68 -5.22 -5.19
C ALA A 4 6.41 -3.90 -5.50
N PRO A 5 7.30 -3.41 -4.63
CA PRO A 5 7.93 -2.12 -4.83
C PRO A 5 8.73 -2.11 -6.14
N LEU A 6 8.48 -1.09 -6.97
CA LEU A 6 9.26 -0.84 -8.18
C LEU A 6 10.74 -0.74 -7.83
N HIS A 7 11.58 -1.52 -8.53
CA HIS A 7 13.03 -1.46 -8.39
C HIS A 7 13.53 -1.55 -6.94
N ARG A 8 13.15 -2.63 -6.24
CA ARG A 8 13.52 -2.85 -4.84
C ARG A 8 15.03 -2.83 -4.64
N ALA A 9 15.52 -1.90 -3.81
CA ALA A 9 16.88 -1.96 -3.31
C ALA A 9 17.03 -3.18 -2.39
N GLN A 10 18.04 -4.01 -2.65
CA GLN A 10 18.24 -5.27 -1.93
C GLN A 10 19.31 -5.15 -0.86
N ASP A 11 20.42 -4.49 -1.18
CA ASP A 11 21.59 -4.44 -0.32
C ASP A 11 22.51 -3.26 -0.70
N THR A 12 23.49 -2.99 0.14
CA THR A 12 24.60 -2.08 -0.14
C THR A 12 25.92 -2.75 0.19
N HIS A 13 26.87 -2.76 -0.75
CA HIS A 13 28.20 -3.33 -0.54
C HIS A 13 29.27 -2.43 -1.16
N ASN A 14 30.28 -2.04 -0.37
CA ASN A 14 31.44 -1.25 -0.82
C ASN A 14 31.09 0.03 -1.59
N GLY A 15 30.09 0.78 -1.13
CA GLY A 15 29.65 2.02 -1.78
C GLY A 15 28.74 1.83 -3.00
N LYS A 16 28.34 0.58 -3.29
CA LYS A 16 27.43 0.24 -4.39
C LYS A 16 26.07 -0.18 -3.86
N LEU A 17 25.03 0.34 -4.48
CA LEU A 17 23.64 -0.05 -4.25
C LEU A 17 23.27 -1.21 -5.17
N ILE A 18 22.75 -2.30 -4.60
CA ILE A 18 22.31 -3.48 -5.33
C ILE A 18 20.79 -3.43 -5.50
N LEU A 19 20.34 -3.52 -6.76
CA LEU A 19 18.94 -3.45 -7.13
C LEU A 19 18.44 -4.82 -7.60
N ALA A 20 17.19 -5.14 -7.25
CA ALA A 20 16.58 -6.39 -7.65
C ALA A 20 16.43 -6.50 -9.18
N PRO A 21 16.65 -7.69 -9.78
CA PRO A 21 16.54 -7.92 -11.22
C PRO A 21 15.09 -8.10 -11.70
N ASN A 22 14.12 -7.41 -11.07
CA ASN A 22 12.69 -7.62 -11.31
C ASN A 22 11.93 -6.36 -11.77
N LEU A 23 12.62 -5.33 -12.28
CA LEU A 23 11.97 -4.11 -12.74
C LEU A 23 10.89 -4.41 -13.78
N HIS A 24 11.26 -5.05 -14.89
CA HIS A 24 10.35 -5.26 -16.01
C HIS A 24 9.15 -6.13 -15.61
N GLU A 25 9.36 -7.12 -14.75
CA GLU A 25 8.28 -7.93 -14.19
C GLU A 25 7.34 -7.06 -13.35
N THR A 26 7.88 -6.22 -12.47
CA THR A 26 7.08 -5.35 -11.59
C THR A 26 6.27 -4.35 -12.40
N LEU A 27 6.88 -3.68 -13.39
CA LEU A 27 6.18 -2.77 -14.31
C LEU A 27 5.06 -3.49 -15.06
N ALA A 28 5.35 -4.65 -15.65
CA ALA A 28 4.34 -5.42 -16.35
C ALA A 28 3.19 -5.88 -15.43
N ASN A 29 3.45 -6.12 -14.14
CA ASN A 29 2.42 -6.45 -13.16
C ASN A 29 1.53 -5.24 -12.87
N THR A 30 2.11 -4.06 -12.69
CA THR A 30 1.39 -2.79 -12.49
C THR A 30 0.51 -2.45 -13.69
N ASP A 31 1.03 -2.55 -14.91
CA ASP A 31 0.25 -2.30 -16.14
C ASP A 31 -0.94 -3.28 -16.25
N ARG A 32 -0.74 -4.56 -15.89
CA ARG A 32 -1.84 -5.54 -15.88
C ARG A 32 -2.89 -5.23 -14.83
N ALA A 33 -2.50 -4.75 -13.65
CA ALA A 33 -3.42 -4.35 -12.61
C ALA A 33 -4.28 -3.15 -13.04
N GLU A 34 -3.66 -2.12 -13.62
CA GLU A 34 -4.35 -0.96 -14.20
C GLU A 34 -5.37 -1.39 -15.25
N LEU A 35 -4.94 -2.16 -16.26
CA LEU A 35 -5.83 -2.64 -17.32
C LEU A 35 -6.98 -3.51 -16.78
N SER A 36 -6.76 -4.25 -15.70
CA SER A 36 -7.81 -5.06 -15.07
C SER A 36 -8.83 -4.17 -14.35
N PHE A 37 -8.38 -3.09 -13.72
CA PHE A 37 -9.25 -2.10 -13.10
C PHE A 37 -10.11 -1.36 -14.15
N ILE A 38 -9.49 -0.90 -15.24
CA ILE A 38 -10.20 -0.23 -16.34
C ILE A 38 -11.31 -1.15 -16.90
N LYS A 39 -10.99 -2.42 -17.18
CA LYS A 39 -11.99 -3.41 -17.61
C LYS A 39 -13.13 -3.60 -16.61
N ALA A 40 -12.85 -3.54 -15.31
CA ALA A 40 -13.88 -3.66 -14.28
C ALA A 40 -14.82 -2.44 -14.27
N VAL A 41 -14.28 -1.25 -14.54
CA VAL A 41 -15.07 -0.02 -14.71
C VAL A 41 -15.93 -0.10 -15.97
N ASP A 42 -15.37 -0.51 -17.11
CA ASP A 42 -16.10 -0.68 -18.37
C ASP A 42 -17.27 -1.67 -18.22
N ALA A 43 -17.02 -2.83 -17.59
CA ALA A 43 -18.05 -3.82 -17.30
C ALA A 43 -19.17 -3.26 -16.39
N TYR A 44 -18.83 -2.35 -15.47
CA TYR A 44 -19.82 -1.66 -14.65
C TYR A 44 -20.65 -0.67 -15.47
N ILE A 45 -20.02 0.13 -16.34
CA ILE A 45 -20.69 1.08 -17.25
C ILE A 45 -21.72 0.34 -18.11
N GLU A 46 -21.31 -0.76 -18.75
CA GLU A 46 -22.20 -1.61 -19.56
C GLU A 46 -23.36 -2.15 -18.75
N LYS A 47 -23.08 -2.73 -17.56
CA LYS A 47 -24.11 -3.30 -16.69
C LYS A 47 -25.14 -2.28 -16.23
N GLN A 48 -24.74 -1.03 -16.01
CA GLN A 48 -25.63 0.05 -15.60
C GLN A 48 -26.27 0.80 -16.78
N GLY A 49 -25.92 0.46 -18.03
CA GLY A 49 -26.42 1.13 -19.22
C GLY A 49 -26.04 2.61 -19.30
N LEU A 50 -24.88 2.98 -18.75
CA LEU A 50 -24.41 4.36 -18.75
C LEU A 50 -23.87 4.71 -20.15
N ASN A 51 -24.34 5.82 -20.72
CA ASN A 51 -23.86 6.31 -22.01
C ASN A 51 -22.67 7.25 -21.81
N LEU A 52 -21.47 6.69 -21.80
CA LEU A 52 -20.21 7.42 -21.64
C LEU A 52 -19.36 7.28 -22.91
N PRO A 53 -18.55 8.30 -23.26
CA PRO A 53 -17.64 8.19 -24.40
C PRO A 53 -16.59 7.10 -24.16
N PRO A 54 -16.16 6.37 -25.20
CA PRO A 54 -15.09 5.37 -25.06
C PRO A 54 -13.76 6.05 -24.74
N GLU A 55 -12.99 5.44 -23.85
CA GLU A 55 -11.64 5.88 -23.50
C GLU A 55 -10.57 5.21 -24.37
N SER A 56 -9.48 5.92 -24.62
CA SER A 56 -8.26 5.35 -25.20
C SER A 56 -7.12 5.53 -24.21
N VAL A 57 -6.57 4.42 -23.73
CA VAL A 57 -5.44 4.41 -22.79
C VAL A 57 -4.15 4.39 -23.61
N PRO A 58 -3.30 5.43 -23.52
CA PRO A 58 -2.02 5.43 -24.21
C PRO A 58 -1.08 4.37 -23.60
N GLN A 59 -0.36 3.64 -24.46
CA GLN A 59 0.72 2.75 -24.00
C GLN A 59 2.04 3.54 -23.91
N LEU A 60 2.45 3.88 -22.69
CA LEU A 60 3.71 4.57 -22.43
C LEU A 60 4.81 3.54 -22.14
N ARG A 61 5.85 3.50 -22.99
CA ARG A 61 6.94 2.49 -22.89
C ARG A 61 8.31 3.06 -22.56
N ASP A 62 8.45 4.39 -22.53
CA ASP A 62 9.75 5.07 -22.42
C ASP A 62 10.57 4.62 -21.20
N GLY A 63 9.90 4.30 -20.08
CA GLY A 63 10.53 3.77 -18.87
C GLY A 63 10.79 2.26 -18.91
N LEU A 64 9.94 1.49 -19.58
CA LEU A 64 10.08 0.03 -19.70
C LEU A 64 11.22 -0.35 -20.65
N ASP A 65 11.46 0.47 -21.67
CA ASP A 65 12.47 0.20 -22.68
C ASP A 65 13.88 0.68 -22.24
N GLN A 66 14.02 1.30 -21.06
CA GLN A 66 15.33 1.66 -20.50
C GLN A 66 16.10 0.42 -20.05
N PRO A 67 17.46 0.43 -20.16
CA PRO A 67 18.26 -0.63 -19.59
C PRO A 67 18.08 -0.67 -18.07
N GLN A 68 17.81 -1.87 -17.55
CA GLN A 68 17.69 -2.08 -16.12
C GLN A 68 19.05 -1.92 -15.43
N ILE A 69 19.10 -1.07 -14.41
CA ILE A 69 20.26 -0.92 -13.53
C ILE A 69 20.17 -1.98 -12.42
N LEU A 70 21.21 -2.80 -12.28
CA LEU A 70 21.30 -3.83 -11.23
C LEU A 70 22.27 -3.44 -10.11
N GLU A 71 23.22 -2.57 -10.43
CA GLU A 71 24.24 -2.08 -9.51
C GLU A 71 24.50 -0.62 -9.83
N LEU A 72 24.55 0.21 -8.79
CA LEU A 72 24.84 1.64 -8.89
C LEU A 72 25.96 2.00 -7.93
N ASP A 73 27.10 2.45 -8.47
CA ASP A 73 28.14 3.05 -7.65
C ASP A 73 27.69 4.46 -7.22
N LEU A 74 27.55 4.65 -5.90
CA LEU A 74 26.99 5.89 -5.37
C LEU A 74 27.96 7.06 -5.54
N ALA A 75 29.27 6.83 -5.47
CA ALA A 75 30.27 7.88 -5.60
C ALA A 75 30.36 8.35 -7.06
N ASP A 76 30.41 7.42 -8.01
CA ASP A 76 30.42 7.74 -9.44
C ASP A 76 29.13 8.45 -9.88
N ALA A 77 28.00 8.11 -9.25
CA ALA A 77 26.72 8.79 -9.46
C ALA A 77 26.59 10.13 -8.72
N GLY A 78 27.58 10.54 -7.92
CA GLY A 78 27.54 11.78 -7.13
C GLY A 78 26.53 11.77 -5.98
N ILE A 79 26.11 10.58 -5.53
CA ILE A 79 25.13 10.38 -4.45
C ILE A 79 25.89 10.22 -3.13
N SER A 80 25.66 11.16 -2.20
CA SER A 80 26.30 11.15 -0.87
C SER A 80 25.38 10.66 0.25
N VAL A 81 24.07 10.65 0.03
CA VAL A 81 23.07 10.29 1.05
C VAL A 81 21.95 9.49 0.41
N VAL A 82 21.57 8.38 1.05
CA VAL A 82 20.39 7.58 0.72
C VAL A 82 19.40 7.69 1.86
N ILE A 83 18.17 8.13 1.56
CA ILE A 83 17.08 8.21 2.54
C ILE A 83 16.08 7.09 2.23
N TRP A 84 15.88 6.20 3.21
CA TRP A 84 14.90 5.12 3.08
C TRP A 84 13.51 5.61 3.50
N ALA A 85 12.63 5.79 2.51
CA ALA A 85 11.27 6.29 2.71
C ALA A 85 10.20 5.36 2.11
N THR A 86 10.45 4.05 2.09
CA THR A 86 9.57 3.05 1.44
C THR A 86 8.43 2.57 2.34
N GLY A 87 8.04 3.36 3.34
CA GLY A 87 6.99 3.02 4.31
C GLY A 87 7.50 2.37 5.59
N PHE A 88 6.55 1.85 6.38
CA PHE A 88 6.77 1.22 7.67
C PHE A 88 5.85 -0.01 7.79
N ALA A 89 6.17 -0.92 8.70
CA ALA A 89 5.31 -2.04 9.07
C ALA A 89 4.69 -1.80 10.45
N TYR A 90 3.50 -2.34 10.68
CA TYR A 90 2.89 -2.33 12.00
C TYR A 90 3.55 -3.41 12.88
N ASP A 91 3.95 -3.04 14.09
CA ASP A 91 4.48 -3.96 15.07
C ASP A 91 3.49 -4.12 16.24
N TYR A 92 2.80 -5.26 16.26
CA TYR A 92 1.86 -5.63 17.33
C TYR A 92 2.48 -6.56 18.37
N SER A 93 3.80 -6.75 18.37
CA SER A 93 4.48 -7.70 19.26
C SER A 93 4.26 -7.42 20.75
N LEU A 94 3.90 -6.19 21.12
CA LEU A 94 3.53 -5.82 22.49
C LEU A 94 2.17 -6.39 22.92
N VAL A 95 1.25 -6.63 21.97
CA VAL A 95 -0.07 -7.19 22.26
C VAL A 95 0.02 -8.72 22.25
N LYS A 96 0.02 -9.34 23.43
CA LYS A 96 0.16 -10.80 23.61
C LYS A 96 -1.15 -11.58 23.44
N LEU A 97 -1.98 -11.15 22.50
CA LEU A 97 -3.28 -11.75 22.17
C LEU A 97 -3.32 -12.04 20.66
N PRO A 98 -4.05 -13.07 20.19
CA PRO A 98 -4.18 -13.38 18.77
C PRO A 98 -5.16 -12.41 18.11
N VAL A 99 -4.73 -11.16 17.96
CA VAL A 99 -5.56 -10.03 17.52
C VAL A 99 -5.36 -9.69 16.05
N THR A 100 -4.50 -10.42 15.34
CA THR A 100 -4.22 -10.21 13.92
C THR A 100 -4.66 -11.39 13.07
N ASP A 101 -5.01 -11.12 11.81
CA ASP A 101 -5.26 -12.15 10.81
C ASP A 101 -3.95 -12.73 10.24
N GLY A 102 -4.07 -13.57 9.21
CA GLY A 102 -2.92 -14.20 8.53
C GLY A 102 -2.01 -13.20 7.81
N ASP A 103 -2.50 -11.99 7.53
CA ASP A 103 -1.76 -10.91 6.88
C ASP A 103 -1.17 -9.91 7.91
N GLY A 104 -1.36 -10.18 9.21
CA GLY A 104 -0.87 -9.34 10.30
C GLY A 104 -1.72 -8.10 10.58
N PHE A 105 -2.92 -7.99 9.98
CA PHE A 105 -3.82 -6.86 10.24
C PHE A 105 -4.71 -7.13 11.46
N PRO A 106 -5.01 -6.12 12.29
CA PRO A 106 -5.89 -6.27 13.43
C PRO A 106 -7.29 -6.76 13.03
N VAL A 107 -7.72 -7.88 13.61
CA VAL A 107 -9.09 -8.38 13.51
C VAL A 107 -9.98 -7.49 14.36
N SER A 108 -10.68 -6.57 13.69
CA SER A 108 -11.56 -5.63 14.36
C SER A 108 -12.69 -5.18 13.44
N LYS A 109 -13.78 -4.71 14.03
CA LYS A 109 -14.86 -4.03 13.32
C LYS A 109 -14.86 -2.57 13.73
N ARG A 110 -14.44 -1.70 12.80
CA ARG A 110 -14.29 -0.25 13.06
C ARG A 110 -13.45 0.03 14.31
N GLY A 111 -12.36 -0.72 14.47
CA GLY A 111 -11.43 -0.59 15.59
C GLY A 111 -11.83 -1.34 16.88
N VAL A 112 -13.04 -1.88 16.97
CA VAL A 112 -13.47 -2.70 18.12
C VAL A 112 -13.06 -4.14 17.90
N THR A 113 -12.34 -4.72 18.87
CA THR A 113 -11.92 -6.12 18.83
C THR A 113 -12.89 -7.03 19.60
N ASP A 114 -12.74 -8.34 19.45
CA ASP A 114 -13.46 -9.33 20.27
C ASP A 114 -12.90 -9.44 21.70
N TYR A 115 -11.80 -8.73 22.02
CA TYR A 115 -11.21 -8.66 23.35
C TYR A 115 -11.69 -7.40 24.08
N PRO A 116 -12.55 -7.53 25.11
CA PRO A 116 -13.06 -6.38 25.85
C PRO A 116 -11.92 -5.50 26.41
N GLY A 117 -12.02 -4.20 26.19
CA GLY A 117 -11.01 -3.23 26.60
C GLY A 117 -9.86 -3.02 25.61
N LEU A 118 -9.78 -3.79 24.52
CA LEU A 118 -8.79 -3.61 23.47
C LEU A 118 -9.41 -3.04 22.18
N TYR A 119 -8.80 -1.97 21.68
CA TYR A 119 -9.27 -1.23 20.50
C TYR A 119 -8.08 -0.86 19.60
N PHE A 120 -8.31 -0.76 18.30
CA PHE A 120 -7.36 -0.28 17.31
C PHE A 120 -7.84 1.02 16.67
N LEU A 121 -6.94 1.98 16.53
CA LEU A 121 -7.20 3.30 15.93
C LEU A 121 -6.03 3.68 15.01
N GLY A 122 -6.29 4.49 13.98
CA GLY A 122 -5.26 4.97 13.08
C GLY A 122 -4.79 3.95 12.04
N MET A 123 -5.56 2.89 11.83
CA MET A 123 -5.33 1.92 10.77
C MET A 123 -6.05 2.34 9.48
N PRO A 124 -5.52 2.03 8.29
CA PRO A 124 -6.28 2.16 7.06
C PRO A 124 -7.50 1.24 7.11
N TYR A 125 -8.58 1.65 6.43
CA TYR A 125 -9.81 0.85 6.27
C TYR A 125 -10.54 0.46 7.56
N LEU A 126 -10.42 1.20 8.66
CA LEU A 126 -11.27 0.97 9.84
C LEU A 126 -12.75 1.23 9.53
N TYR A 127 -13.10 2.50 9.24
CA TYR A 127 -14.41 2.88 8.71
C TYR A 127 -14.30 3.38 7.27
N LYS A 128 -13.22 4.12 6.99
CA LYS A 128 -12.93 4.71 5.68
C LYS A 128 -11.51 4.39 5.29
N GLN A 129 -11.20 4.47 3.99
CA GLN A 129 -9.83 4.32 3.52
C GLN A 129 -8.87 5.35 4.17
N ARG A 130 -9.36 6.56 4.44
CA ARG A 130 -8.60 7.63 5.11
C ARG A 130 -8.37 7.45 6.61
N SER A 131 -8.94 6.42 7.24
CA SER A 131 -8.88 6.20 8.70
C SER A 131 -7.46 6.19 9.27
N GLY A 132 -6.47 5.75 8.49
CA GLY A 132 -5.05 5.74 8.88
C GLY A 132 -4.31 7.06 8.67
N LEU A 133 -4.98 8.10 8.17
CA LEU A 133 -4.36 9.40 7.88
C LEU A 133 -4.66 10.40 9.00
N VAL A 134 -3.74 11.33 9.23
CA VAL A 134 -3.89 12.41 10.23
C VAL A 134 -5.21 13.18 10.04
N GLY A 135 -5.60 13.45 8.80
CA GLY A 135 -6.87 14.14 8.48
C GLY A 135 -8.12 13.25 8.47
N GLY A 136 -7.98 11.93 8.69
CA GLY A 136 -9.09 10.97 8.60
C GLY A 136 -9.37 10.17 9.88
N VAL A 137 -8.41 10.12 10.82
CA VAL A 137 -8.52 9.33 12.06
C VAL A 137 -9.57 9.87 13.06
N GLY A 138 -9.90 11.16 12.99
CA GLY A 138 -10.77 11.82 13.98
C GLY A 138 -12.16 11.18 14.11
N GLU A 139 -12.79 10.83 12.99
CA GLU A 139 -14.12 10.21 13.01
C GLU A 139 -14.14 8.82 13.67
N ASP A 140 -13.04 8.07 13.55
CA ASP A 140 -12.89 6.77 14.21
C ASP A 140 -12.59 6.93 15.69
N ALA A 141 -11.80 7.95 16.06
CA ALA A 141 -11.54 8.29 17.45
C ALA A 141 -12.84 8.65 18.18
N ASP A 142 -13.69 9.49 17.58
CA ASP A 142 -14.99 9.88 18.14
C ASP A 142 -15.91 8.66 18.32
N TYR A 143 -15.95 7.78 17.32
CA TYR A 143 -16.73 6.55 17.40
C TYR A 143 -16.25 5.62 18.53
N LEU A 144 -14.94 5.39 18.65
CA LEU A 144 -14.40 4.53 19.71
C LEU A 144 -14.61 5.13 21.09
N ALA A 145 -14.46 6.45 21.24
CA ALA A 145 -14.73 7.13 22.52
C ALA A 145 -16.19 6.94 22.97
N GLN A 146 -17.15 7.07 22.04
CA GLN A 146 -18.56 6.80 22.32
C GLN A 146 -18.80 5.33 22.69
N HIS A 147 -18.19 4.40 21.95
CA HIS A 147 -18.32 2.97 22.20
C HIS A 147 -17.80 2.59 23.60
N ILE A 148 -16.61 3.09 23.98
CA ILE A 148 -15.99 2.86 25.28
C ILE A 148 -16.88 3.39 26.41
N THR A 149 -17.42 4.61 26.25
CA THR A 149 -18.27 5.23 27.29
C THR A 149 -19.59 4.46 27.49
N ALA A 150 -20.12 3.84 26.43
CA ALA A 150 -21.34 3.04 26.50
C ALA A 150 -21.11 1.62 27.07
N HIS A 151 -19.86 1.14 27.11
CA HIS A 151 -19.49 -0.20 27.57
C HIS A 151 -18.26 -0.15 28.50
N PRO A 152 -18.42 0.39 29.72
CA PRO A 152 -17.32 0.58 30.66
C PRO A 152 -16.76 -0.74 31.23
#